data_AF-A0A8R7TK00-F1
#
_entry.id   AF-A0A8R7TK00-F1
#
_cell.length_a   1.000
_cell.length_b   1.000
_cell.length_c   1.000
_cell.angle_alpha   90.00
_cell.angle_beta   90.00
_cell.angle_gamma   90.00
#
_symmetry.space_group_name_H-M   'P 1'
#
loop_
_entity.id
_entity.type
_entity.pdbx_description
1 polymer ?
#
loop_
_entity_poly.entity_id
_entity_poly.type
_entity_poly.pdbx_seq_one_letter_code
_entity_poly.pdbx_strand_id
1 'polypeptide(L)'
;MNAVLRLSLGNFLFFAIFALTMIGVKNQNDRRDAWHHGGWIAKFAIWVVLVVLMFFVPNIVISVYEILSKFGSGLFLLVQVVMLLDFTNNWNDSWVEKDEQKWEIALLVVTVICYLATFAFSGVLFMWFNPSDHDCGLNVFFIVLTMILAFVFAIIALHPQVTYHFHPLQYMYLSLWT
;
A
#
# COMPACT_ATOMS: atom_id res chain seq x y z
N MET A 1 -10.43 1.94 21.53
CA MET A 1 -9.14 2.00 20.80
C MET A 1 -8.03 1.19 21.47
N ASN A 2 -7.86 1.22 22.80
CA ASN A 2 -6.76 0.51 23.49
C ASN A 2 -6.68 -1.00 23.23
N ALA A 3 -7.81 -1.70 23.06
CA ALA A 3 -7.80 -3.15 22.77
C ALA A 3 -7.15 -3.46 21.40
N VAL A 4 -7.43 -2.65 20.38
CA VAL A 4 -6.85 -2.81 19.03
C VAL A 4 -5.35 -2.55 19.06
N LEU A 5 -4.89 -1.53 19.81
CA LEU A 5 -3.47 -1.24 19.97
C LEU A 5 -2.72 -2.36 20.69
N ARG A 6 -3.33 -2.99 21.71
CA ARG A 6 -2.75 -4.13 22.43
C ARG A 6 -2.64 -5.37 21.54
N LEU A 7 -3.67 -5.66 20.76
CA LEU A 7 -3.65 -6.71 19.74
C LEU A 7 -2.53 -6.43 18.71
N SER A 8 -2.47 -5.20 18.19
CA SER A 8 -1.46 -4.77 17.22
C SER A 8 -0.04 -4.90 17.77
N LEU A 9 0.19 -4.52 19.03
CA LEU A 9 1.48 -4.67 19.70
C LEU A 9 1.89 -6.15 19.80
N GLY A 10 0.95 -7.04 20.12
CA GLY A 10 1.20 -8.48 20.18
C GLY A 10 1.62 -9.05 18.82
N ASN A 11 0.93 -8.62 17.76
CA ASN A 11 1.30 -8.96 16.38
C ASN A 11 2.70 -8.43 16.03
N PHE A 12 2.96 -7.16 16.31
CA PHE A 12 4.25 -6.52 16.05
C PHE A 12 5.39 -7.28 16.74
N LEU A 13 5.25 -7.62 18.02
CA LEU A 13 6.27 -8.37 18.76
C LEU A 13 6.47 -9.77 18.18
N PHE A 14 5.40 -10.49 17.85
CA PHE A 14 5.50 -11.82 17.25
C PHE A 14 6.30 -11.78 15.94
N PHE A 15 5.93 -10.88 15.02
CA PHE A 15 6.62 -10.76 13.73
C PHE A 15 8.02 -10.16 13.86
N ALA A 16 8.26 -9.25 14.81
CA ALA A 16 9.59 -8.70 15.07
C ALA A 16 10.54 -9.77 15.62
N ILE A 17 10.10 -10.57 16.61
CA ILE A 17 10.89 -11.69 17.12
C ILE A 17 11.17 -12.68 15.98
N PHE A 18 10.16 -13.00 15.18
CA PHE A 18 10.33 -13.91 14.05
C PHE A 18 11.32 -13.35 13.01
N ALA A 19 11.24 -12.06 12.67
CA ALA A 19 12.19 -11.40 11.79
C ALA A 19 13.62 -11.44 12.35
N LEU A 20 13.80 -11.15 13.65
CA LEU A 20 15.10 -11.23 14.32
C LEU A 20 15.69 -12.66 14.27
N THR A 21 14.88 -13.69 14.45
CA THR A 21 15.35 -15.09 14.36
C THR A 21 15.82 -15.49 12.97
N MET A 22 15.29 -14.83 11.92
CA MET A 22 15.62 -15.10 10.52
C MET A 22 16.81 -14.26 10.00
N ILE A 23 17.40 -13.39 10.82
CA ILE A 23 18.58 -12.62 10.42
C ILE A 23 19.75 -13.56 10.10
N GLY A 24 20.38 -13.34 8.95
CA GLY A 24 21.56 -14.07 8.52
C GLY A 24 21.30 -15.49 7.99
N VAL A 25 20.03 -15.86 7.75
CA VAL A 25 19.70 -17.07 6.98
C VAL A 25 20.02 -16.80 5.51
N LYS A 26 20.88 -17.64 4.90
CA LYS A 26 21.29 -17.48 3.49
C LYS A 26 20.79 -18.60 2.59
N ASN A 27 20.57 -19.80 3.15
CA ASN A 27 20.25 -21.00 2.41
C ASN A 27 19.06 -21.73 3.05
N GLN A 28 18.25 -22.40 2.24
CA GLN A 28 17.08 -23.17 2.69
C GLN A 28 17.44 -24.45 3.47
N ASN A 29 18.72 -24.84 3.50
CA ASN A 29 19.19 -25.98 4.29
C ASN A 29 19.43 -25.63 5.77
N ASP A 30 19.24 -24.36 6.16
CA ASP A 30 19.32 -23.93 7.55
C ASP A 30 18.12 -24.47 8.35
N ARG A 31 18.34 -24.97 9.57
CA ARG A 31 17.25 -25.44 10.44
C ARG A 31 16.19 -24.36 10.71
N ARG A 32 16.60 -23.09 10.64
CA ARG A 32 15.71 -21.92 10.77
C ARG A 32 14.73 -21.79 9.60
N ASP A 33 15.10 -22.27 8.41
CA ASP A 33 14.21 -22.31 7.25
C ASP A 33 13.07 -23.32 7.45
N ALA A 34 13.39 -24.49 8.01
CA ALA A 34 12.37 -25.48 8.38
C ALA A 34 11.38 -24.94 9.44
N TRP A 35 11.87 -24.12 10.38
CA TRP A 35 11.01 -23.39 11.31
C TRP A 35 10.20 -22.29 10.60
N HIS A 36 10.74 -21.63 9.58
CA HIS A 36 10.03 -20.62 8.81
C HIS A 36 8.83 -21.19 8.05
N HIS A 37 9.00 -22.33 7.38
CA HIS A 37 7.94 -22.98 6.59
C HIS A 37 7.01 -23.88 7.43
N GLY A 38 7.52 -24.48 8.51
CA GLY A 38 6.79 -25.43 9.36
C GLY A 38 6.27 -24.86 10.68
N GLY A 39 5.85 -25.75 11.59
CA GLY A 39 5.60 -25.40 13.00
C GLY A 39 4.38 -24.50 13.28
N TRP A 40 3.38 -24.46 12.39
CA TRP A 40 2.22 -23.56 12.47
C TRP A 40 1.48 -23.61 13.80
N ILE A 41 1.29 -24.80 14.39
CA ILE A 41 0.60 -24.94 15.68
C ILE A 41 1.39 -24.24 16.80
N ALA A 42 2.71 -24.44 16.84
CA ALA A 42 3.57 -23.79 17.83
C ALA A 42 3.62 -22.27 17.64
N LYS A 43 3.73 -21.80 16.40
CA LYS A 43 3.66 -20.37 16.06
C LYS A 43 2.36 -19.73 16.50
N PHE A 44 1.23 -20.40 16.23
CA PHE A 44 -0.08 -19.92 16.63
C PHE A 44 -0.22 -19.85 18.16
N ALA A 45 0.23 -20.89 18.87
CA ALA A 45 0.24 -20.89 20.33
C ALA A 45 1.09 -19.74 20.90
N ILE A 46 2.30 -19.52 20.39
CA ILE A 46 3.18 -18.42 20.81
C ILE A 46 2.51 -17.07 20.52
N TRP A 47 1.90 -16.91 19.34
CA TRP A 47 1.19 -15.70 18.96
C TRP A 47 0.02 -15.40 19.90
N VAL A 48 -0.83 -16.39 20.21
CA VAL A 48 -1.94 -16.23 21.16
C VAL A 48 -1.43 -15.82 22.54
N VAL A 49 -0.38 -16.48 23.05
CA VAL A 49 0.23 -16.13 24.34
C VAL A 49 0.74 -14.68 24.33
N LEU A 50 1.48 -14.27 23.30
CA LEU A 50 1.96 -12.89 23.19
C LEU A 50 0.82 -11.88 23.14
N VAL A 51 -0.24 -12.14 22.38
CA VAL A 51 -1.42 -11.28 22.31
C VAL A 51 -2.09 -11.16 23.67
N VAL A 52 -2.32 -12.28 24.38
CA VAL A 52 -2.93 -12.29 25.72
C VAL A 52 -2.06 -11.51 26.71
N LEU A 53 -0.73 -11.69 26.67
CA LEU A 53 0.20 -10.94 27.51
C LEU A 53 0.10 -9.42 27.29
N MET A 54 -0.16 -8.96 26.06
CA MET A 54 -0.32 -7.53 25.78
C MET A 54 -1.55 -6.90 26.44
N PHE A 55 -2.53 -7.68 26.89
CA PHE A 55 -3.65 -7.15 27.67
C PHE A 55 -3.26 -6.78 29.11
N PHE A 56 -2.19 -7.36 29.65
CA PHE A 56 -1.71 -7.07 31.01
C PHE A 56 -0.71 -5.91 31.06
N VAL A 57 -0.24 -5.42 29.91
CA VAL A 57 0.72 -4.30 29.81
C VAL A 57 0.08 -2.98 30.30
N PRO A 58 0.79 -2.11 31.05
CA PRO A 58 0.22 -0.84 31.51
C PRO A 58 -0.04 0.15 30.36
N ASN A 59 -1.03 1.03 30.53
CA ASN A 59 -1.47 1.96 29.47
C ASN A 59 -0.35 2.90 28.98
N ILE A 60 0.62 3.24 29.84
CA ILE A 60 1.76 4.10 29.47
C ILE A 60 2.56 3.52 28.29
N VAL A 61 2.78 2.20 28.27
CA VAL A 61 3.51 1.53 27.19
C VAL A 61 2.67 1.53 25.90
N ILE A 62 1.36 1.36 26.02
CA ILE A 62 0.44 1.39 24.88
C ILE A 62 0.41 2.77 24.22
N SER A 63 0.44 3.85 25.00
CA SER A 63 0.51 5.21 24.45
C SER A 63 1.83 5.48 23.72
N VAL A 64 2.96 4.97 24.21
CA VAL A 64 4.24 5.06 23.49
C VAL A 64 4.18 4.27 22.19
N TYR A 65 3.65 3.05 22.22
CA TYR A 65 3.46 2.23 21.03
C TYR A 65 2.53 2.90 20.01
N GLU A 66 1.48 3.58 20.43
CA GLU A 66 0.59 4.32 19.54
C GLU A 66 1.36 5.35 18.70
N ILE A 67 2.22 6.14 19.34
CA ILE A 67 3.03 7.15 18.65
C ILE A 67 4.01 6.48 17.67
N LEU A 68 4.68 5.41 18.11
CA LEU A 68 5.60 4.65 17.26
C LEU A 68 4.88 4.02 16.06
N SER A 69 3.67 3.50 16.28
CA SER A 69 2.87 2.83 15.24
C SER A 69 2.42 3.80 14.15
N LYS A 70 2.13 5.07 14.49
CA LYS A 70 1.79 6.12 13.51
C LYS A 70 2.96 6.39 12.55
N PHE A 71 4.19 6.39 13.07
CA PHE A 71 5.38 6.52 12.22
C PHE A 71 5.62 5.26 11.38
N GLY A 72 5.52 4.08 12.01
CA GLY A 72 5.68 2.79 11.33
C GLY A 72 4.66 2.56 10.21
N SER A 73 3.41 2.98 10.38
CA SER A 73 2.38 2.87 9.34
C SER A 73 2.69 3.78 8.15
N GLY A 74 3.30 4.95 8.36
CA GLY A 74 3.79 5.80 7.28
C GLY A 74 4.82 5.11 6.40
N LEU A 75 5.81 4.44 7.01
CA LEU A 75 6.80 3.65 6.25
C LEU A 75 6.14 2.46 5.53
N PHE A 76 5.21 1.77 6.19
CA PHE A 76 4.49 0.65 5.59
C PHE A 76 3.67 1.07 4.38
N LEU A 77 3.02 2.24 4.42
CA LEU A 77 2.31 2.81 3.26
C LEU A 77 3.24 3.04 2.07
N LEU A 78 4.47 3.52 2.29
CA LEU A 78 5.46 3.68 1.21
C LEU A 78 5.80 2.34 0.56
N VAL A 79 6.02 1.29 1.37
CA VAL A 79 6.28 -0.06 0.85
C VAL A 79 5.07 -0.59 0.07
N GLN A 80 3.84 -0.35 0.55
CA GLN A 80 2.63 -0.73 -0.18
C GLN A 80 2.50 -0.03 -1.53
N VAL A 81 2.87 1.25 -1.63
CA VAL A 81 2.87 1.98 -2.91
C VAL A 81 3.87 1.35 -3.89
N VAL A 82 5.09 1.03 -3.46
CA VAL A 82 6.09 0.36 -4.32
C VAL A 82 5.60 -1.02 -4.77
N MET A 83 5.03 -1.82 -3.86
CA MET A 83 4.50 -3.14 -4.22
C MET A 83 3.32 -3.05 -5.20
N LEU A 84 2.45 -2.04 -5.07
CA LEU A 84 1.35 -1.81 -6.00
C LEU A 84 1.84 -1.39 -7.39
N LEU A 85 2.89 -0.57 -7.44
CA LEU A 85 3.56 -0.18 -8.69
C LEU A 85 4.16 -1.39 -9.39
N ASP A 86 4.91 -2.23 -8.67
CA ASP A 86 5.48 -3.47 -9.21
C ASP A 86 4.40 -4.43 -9.68
N PHE A 87 3.33 -4.60 -8.90
CA PHE A 87 2.20 -5.42 -9.29
C PHE A 87 1.57 -4.92 -10.59
N THR A 88 1.41 -3.61 -10.74
CA THR A 88 0.72 -3.08 -11.91
C THR A 88 1.59 -3.12 -13.16
N ASN A 89 2.91 -2.89 -13.04
CA ASN A 89 3.84 -3.11 -14.15
C ASN A 89 3.83 -4.57 -14.61
N ASN A 90 3.89 -5.53 -13.67
CA ASN A 90 3.81 -6.96 -14.02
C ASN A 90 2.46 -7.34 -14.66
N TRP A 91 1.35 -6.76 -14.19
CA TRP A 91 0.06 -6.95 -14.83
C TRP A 91 0.12 -6.44 -16.27
N ASN A 92 0.54 -5.19 -16.45
CA ASN A 92 0.64 -4.56 -17.75
C ASN A 92 1.44 -5.41 -18.73
N ASP A 93 2.65 -5.82 -18.35
CA ASP A 93 3.53 -6.64 -19.17
C ASP A 93 2.87 -7.97 -19.55
N SER A 94 2.16 -8.62 -18.62
CA SER A 94 1.45 -9.88 -18.88
C SER A 94 0.30 -9.76 -19.89
N TRP A 95 -0.26 -8.56 -20.08
CA TRP A 95 -1.33 -8.31 -21.05
C TRP A 95 -0.77 -7.82 -22.38
N VAL A 96 0.29 -7.01 -22.36
CA VAL A 96 1.01 -6.57 -23.56
C VAL A 96 1.74 -7.73 -24.24
N GLU A 97 2.32 -8.67 -23.48
CA GLU A 97 3.02 -9.85 -24.04
C GLU A 97 2.11 -10.75 -24.90
N LYS A 98 0.79 -10.66 -24.71
CA LYS A 98 -0.17 -11.44 -25.51
C LYS A 98 -0.26 -10.98 -26.97
N ASP A 99 0.31 -9.81 -27.31
CA ASP A 99 0.40 -9.27 -28.68
C ASP A 99 -0.94 -9.27 -29.45
N GLU A 100 -2.07 -9.10 -28.72
CA GLU A 100 -3.39 -8.92 -29.31
C GLU A 100 -3.95 -7.53 -28.98
N GLN A 101 -4.45 -6.85 -30.01
CA GLN A 101 -5.10 -5.53 -29.91
C GLN A 101 -6.23 -5.47 -28.85
N LYS A 102 -6.87 -6.61 -28.54
CA LYS A 102 -7.93 -6.69 -27.53
C LYS A 102 -7.41 -6.39 -26.12
N TRP A 103 -6.22 -6.86 -25.77
CA TRP A 103 -5.63 -6.66 -24.44
C TRP A 103 -5.14 -5.22 -24.25
N GLU A 104 -4.62 -4.61 -25.32
CA GLU A 104 -4.29 -3.19 -25.35
C GLU A 104 -5.52 -2.29 -25.12
N ILE A 105 -6.61 -2.56 -25.86
CA ILE A 105 -7.87 -1.84 -25.67
C ILE A 105 -8.41 -2.07 -24.25
N ALA A 106 -8.32 -3.29 -23.72
CA ALA A 106 -8.76 -3.60 -22.36
C ALA A 106 -7.97 -2.81 -21.31
N LEU A 107 -6.64 -2.71 -21.45
CA LEU A 107 -5.80 -1.89 -20.56
C LEU A 107 -6.21 -0.41 -20.62
N LEU A 108 -6.40 0.14 -21.82
CA LEU A 108 -6.86 1.52 -21.98
C LEU A 108 -8.20 1.77 -21.29
N VAL A 109 -9.15 0.86 -21.48
CA VAL A 109 -10.48 0.95 -20.83
C VAL A 109 -10.35 0.92 -19.31
N VAL A 110 -9.53 0.00 -18.77
CA VAL A 110 -9.28 -0.08 -17.32
C VAL A 110 -8.70 1.23 -16.80
N THR A 111 -7.70 1.80 -17.48
CA THR A 111 -7.08 3.05 -17.02
C THR A 111 -8.04 4.24 -17.08
N VAL A 112 -8.84 4.36 -18.14
CA VAL A 112 -9.85 5.44 -18.24
C VAL A 112 -10.87 5.32 -17.11
N ILE A 113 -11.33 4.10 -16.80
CA ILE A 113 -12.26 3.86 -15.68
C ILE A 113 -11.60 4.25 -14.35
N CYS A 114 -10.34 3.88 -14.12
CA CYS A 114 -9.60 4.24 -12.89
C CYS A 114 -9.47 5.77 -12.71
N TYR A 115 -9.18 6.52 -13.77
CA TYR A 115 -9.14 7.99 -13.67
C TYR A 115 -10.51 8.58 -13.38
N LEU A 116 -11.55 8.16 -14.11
CA LEU A 116 -12.91 8.64 -13.88
C LEU A 116 -13.37 8.34 -12.45
N ALA A 117 -13.09 7.13 -11.95
CA ALA A 117 -13.38 6.74 -10.58
C ALA A 117 -12.62 7.62 -9.57
N THR A 118 -11.34 7.92 -9.81
CA THR A 118 -10.51 8.77 -8.94
C THR A 118 -11.07 10.19 -8.83
N PHE A 119 -11.43 10.81 -9.96
CA PHE A 119 -12.03 12.15 -9.97
C PHE A 119 -13.44 12.16 -9.38
N ALA A 120 -14.27 11.16 -9.70
CA ALA A 120 -15.62 11.06 -9.14
C ALA A 120 -15.58 10.87 -7.62
N PHE A 121 -14.73 9.96 -7.12
CA PHE A 121 -14.55 9.73 -5.70
C PHE A 121 -14.02 10.97 -4.98
N SER A 122 -13.03 11.68 -5.55
CA SER A 122 -12.54 12.94 -4.99
C SER A 122 -13.63 14.01 -4.92
N GLY A 123 -14.52 14.08 -5.92
CA GLY A 123 -15.68 14.98 -5.90
C GLY A 123 -16.69 14.64 -4.79
N VAL A 124 -16.95 13.35 -4.56
CA VAL A 124 -17.79 12.90 -3.44
C VAL A 124 -17.15 13.29 -2.09
N LEU A 125 -15.84 13.07 -1.93
CA LEU A 125 -15.11 13.49 -0.72
C LEU A 125 -15.19 15.00 -0.52
N PHE A 126 -15.05 15.80 -1.58
CA PHE A 126 -15.16 17.26 -1.50
C PHE A 126 -16.55 17.68 -1.01
N MET A 127 -17.63 17.09 -1.54
CA MET A 127 -18.99 17.39 -1.12
C MET A 127 -19.24 17.01 0.34
N TRP A 128 -18.69 15.89 0.79
CA TRP A 128 -18.86 15.40 2.16
C TRP A 128 -18.06 16.20 3.20
N PHE A 129 -16.82 16.56 2.88
CA PHE A 129 -15.89 17.23 3.80
C PHE A 129 -15.90 18.76 3.70
N ASN A 130 -16.76 19.34 2.84
CA ASN A 130 -17.00 20.78 2.73
C ASN A 130 -18.49 21.15 2.97
N PRO A 131 -19.06 20.84 4.15
CA PRO A 131 -20.43 21.23 4.47
C PRO A 131 -20.53 22.77 4.62
N SER A 132 -21.63 23.36 4.14
CA SER A 132 -21.83 24.82 4.13
C SER A 132 -21.81 25.49 5.52
N ASP A 133 -21.98 24.71 6.59
CA ASP A 133 -22.14 25.22 7.94
C ASP A 133 -20.83 25.25 8.77
N HIS A 134 -19.73 24.66 8.26
CA HIS A 134 -18.46 24.56 8.98
C HIS A 134 -17.24 24.73 8.08
N ASP A 135 -16.31 25.60 8.47
CA ASP A 135 -15.02 25.75 7.77
C ASP A 135 -14.08 24.56 8.07
N CYS A 136 -14.03 23.60 7.14
CA CYS A 136 -13.08 22.48 7.14
C CYS A 136 -11.93 22.70 6.15
N GLY A 137 -11.29 23.88 6.20
CA GLY A 137 -10.30 24.31 5.21
C GLY A 137 -9.11 23.35 5.04
N LEU A 138 -8.68 22.65 6.09
CA LEU A 138 -7.57 21.69 6.02
C LEU A 138 -7.92 20.45 5.17
N ASN A 139 -9.12 19.89 5.35
CA ASN A 139 -9.56 18.73 4.58
C ASN A 139 -9.74 19.11 3.10
N VAL A 140 -10.35 20.28 2.86
CA VAL A 140 -10.53 20.84 1.52
C VAL A 140 -9.17 21.07 0.83
N PHE A 141 -8.18 21.63 1.54
CA PHE A 141 -6.84 21.82 1.02
C PHE A 141 -6.20 20.51 0.56
N PHE A 142 -6.23 19.45 1.38
CA PHE A 142 -5.67 18.15 1.00
C PHE A 142 -6.37 17.52 -0.21
N ILE A 143 -7.70 17.63 -0.30
CA ILE A 143 -8.47 17.11 -1.44
C ILE A 143 -8.10 17.86 -2.73
N VAL A 144 -8.10 19.20 -2.69
CA VAL A 144 -7.78 20.03 -3.86
C VAL A 144 -6.33 19.82 -4.31
N LEU A 145 -5.38 19.77 -3.36
CA LEU A 145 -3.98 19.47 -3.66
C LEU A 145 -3.84 18.12 -4.36
N THR A 146 -4.52 17.08 -3.87
CA THR A 146 -4.50 15.74 -4.46
C THR A 146 -5.07 15.74 -5.88
N MET A 147 -6.17 16.46 -6.13
CA MET A 147 -6.74 16.60 -7.47
C MET A 147 -5.79 17.31 -8.44
N ILE A 148 -5.12 18.38 -7.99
CA ILE A 148 -4.12 19.11 -8.80
C ILE A 148 -2.95 18.18 -9.13
N LEU A 149 -2.41 17.47 -8.14
CA LEU A 149 -1.32 16.52 -8.34
C LEU A 149 -1.70 15.40 -9.32
N ALA A 150 -2.89 14.81 -9.18
CA ALA A 150 -3.38 13.78 -10.09
C ALA A 150 -3.56 14.31 -11.53
N PHE A 151 -4.04 15.54 -11.69
CA PHE A 151 -4.18 16.18 -13.00
C PHE A 151 -2.83 16.48 -13.66
N VAL A 152 -1.87 17.04 -12.91
CA VAL A 152 -0.50 17.28 -13.40
C VAL A 152 0.17 15.97 -13.79
N PHE A 153 0.02 14.93 -12.97
CA PHE A 153 0.53 13.60 -13.28
C PHE A 153 -0.06 13.04 -14.58
N ALA A 154 -1.37 13.16 -14.80
CA ALA A 154 -2.01 12.73 -16.05
C ALA A 154 -1.46 13.49 -17.28
N ILE A 155 -1.21 14.81 -17.16
CA ILE A 155 -0.60 15.60 -18.25
C ILE A 155 0.82 15.11 -18.55
N ILE A 156 1.64 14.89 -17.51
CA ILE A 156 3.01 14.41 -17.67
C ILE A 156 3.01 13.02 -18.32
N ALA A 157 2.11 12.13 -17.88
CA ALA A 157 1.99 10.77 -18.39
C ALA A 157 1.60 10.72 -19.88
N LEU A 158 0.77 11.66 -20.33
CA LEU A 158 0.32 11.78 -21.72
C LEU A 158 1.26 12.65 -22.59
N HIS A 159 2.33 13.22 -22.02
CA HIS A 159 3.16 14.18 -22.73
C HIS A 159 3.95 13.49 -23.87
N PRO A 160 3.85 13.96 -25.12
CA PRO A 160 4.41 13.29 -26.29
C PRO A 160 5.91 13.00 -26.20
N GLN A 161 6.72 13.92 -25.64
CA GLN A 161 8.17 13.70 -25.49
C GLN A 161 8.51 12.52 -24.56
N VAL A 162 7.61 12.18 -23.63
CA VAL A 162 7.73 10.98 -22.78
C VAL A 162 7.31 9.74 -23.58
N THR A 163 6.32 9.87 -24.47
CA THR A 163 5.80 8.78 -25.31
C THR A 163 6.72 8.43 -26.50
N TYR A 164 7.46 9.37 -27.09
CA TYR A 164 8.20 9.18 -28.35
C TYR A 164 9.57 8.50 -28.25
N HIS A 165 10.15 8.35 -27.05
CA HIS A 165 11.49 7.74 -26.90
C HIS A 165 11.46 6.20 -26.96
N PHE A 166 10.27 5.60 -26.91
CA PHE A 166 10.01 4.17 -26.98
C PHE A 166 8.72 3.93 -27.80
N HIS A 167 8.49 2.71 -28.28
CA HIS A 167 7.36 2.38 -29.16
C HIS A 167 6.04 2.97 -28.60
N PRO A 168 5.20 3.65 -29.42
CA PRO A 168 4.09 4.49 -28.93
C PRO A 168 3.02 3.73 -28.13
N LEU A 169 2.94 2.42 -28.35
CA LEU A 169 2.08 1.49 -27.62
C LEU A 169 2.74 0.90 -26.37
N GLN A 170 3.93 1.32 -25.93
CA GLN A 170 4.61 0.73 -24.76
C GLN A 170 4.77 1.73 -23.60
N TYR A 171 4.84 3.03 -23.89
CA TYR A 171 4.98 4.06 -22.86
C TYR A 171 3.68 4.67 -22.33
N MET A 172 2.58 4.69 -23.11
CA MET A 172 1.27 5.01 -22.51
C MET A 172 0.98 4.06 -21.35
N TYR A 173 1.47 2.82 -21.42
CA TYR A 173 1.33 1.85 -20.35
C TYR A 173 2.35 2.02 -19.22
N LEU A 174 3.59 2.44 -19.48
CA LEU A 174 4.59 2.62 -18.42
C LEU A 174 4.35 3.89 -17.58
N SER A 175 3.93 4.99 -18.22
CA SER A 175 3.74 6.30 -17.56
C SER A 175 2.46 6.43 -16.74
N LEU A 176 1.49 5.53 -16.95
CA LEU A 176 0.27 5.45 -16.15
C LEU A 176 0.48 4.78 -14.78
N TRP A 177 1.62 4.11 -14.58
CA TRP A 177 1.89 3.29 -13.39
C TRP A 177 3.20 3.59 -12.66
N THR A 178 3.97 4.61 -13.07
CA THR A 178 5.09 5.20 -12.30
C THR A 178 4.81 6.65 -11.94
#